data_AF-A0A662V4B5-F1
#
_entry.id   AF-A0A662V4B5-F1
#
_cell.length_a   1.000
_cell.length_b   1.000
_cell.length_c   1.000
_cell.angle_alpha   90.00
_cell.angle_beta   90.00
_cell.angle_gamma   90.00
#
_symmetry.space_group_name_H-M   'P 1'
#
loop_
_entity.id
_entity.type
_entity.pdbx_description
1 polymer ?
#
loop_
_entity_poly.entity_id
_entity_poly.type
_entity_poly.pdbx_seq_one_letter_code
_entity_poly.pdbx_strand_id
1 'polypeptide(L)'
;MSTWAWISRRIEKDFLKMSVRHVVMIIKVAEGLLEMIRCMKQDKRDCAVKAYEKVFNDEREADDIKREIITELSKGIIHPIDREELI
;
A
#
# COMPACT_ATOMS: atom_id res chain seq x y z
N MET A 1 -5.06 -32.28 -10.19
CA MET A 1 -4.89 -30.97 -9.52
C MET A 1 -5.94 -30.88 -8.42
N SER A 2 -5.53 -30.91 -7.15
CA SER A 2 -6.46 -30.92 -6.01
C SER A 2 -7.08 -29.52 -5.81
N THR A 3 -8.36 -29.45 -5.44
CA THR A 3 -9.11 -28.20 -5.17
C THR A 3 -8.36 -27.24 -4.24
N TRP A 4 -7.63 -27.79 -3.26
CA TRP A 4 -6.79 -27.04 -2.33
C TRP A 4 -5.63 -26.28 -2.98
N ALA A 5 -4.96 -26.86 -3.98
CA ALA A 5 -3.86 -26.19 -4.70
C ALA A 5 -4.38 -25.02 -5.55
N TRP A 6 -5.60 -25.16 -6.09
CA TRP A 6 -6.25 -24.08 -6.84
C TRP A 6 -6.71 -22.93 -5.94
N ILE A 7 -7.24 -23.25 -4.75
CA ILE A 7 -7.63 -22.27 -3.73
C ILE A 7 -6.39 -21.48 -3.26
N SER A 8 -5.29 -22.15 -2.89
CA SER A 8 -4.04 -21.50 -2.46
C SER A 8 -3.53 -20.49 -3.48
N ARG A 9 -3.44 -20.91 -4.75
CA ARG A 9 -2.93 -20.09 -5.85
C ARG A 9 -3.81 -18.87 -6.13
N ARG A 10 -5.13 -18.95 -5.88
CA ARG A 10 -6.04 -17.81 -6.00
C ARG A 10 -5.78 -16.81 -4.89
N ILE A 11 -5.65 -17.28 -3.65
CA ILE A 11 -5.40 -16.44 -2.46
C ILE A 11 -4.07 -15.71 -2.61
N GLU A 12 -3.00 -16.41 -2.99
CA GLU A 12 -1.68 -15.81 -3.27
C GLU A 12 -1.78 -14.71 -4.34
N LYS A 13 -2.51 -14.97 -5.42
CA LYS A 13 -2.69 -13.99 -6.50
C LYS A 13 -3.44 -12.75 -6.04
N ASP A 14 -4.48 -12.92 -5.22
CA ASP A 14 -5.26 -11.80 -4.71
C ASP A 14 -4.45 -11.00 -3.68
N PHE A 15 -3.70 -11.67 -2.82
CA PHE A 15 -2.74 -11.03 -1.92
C PHE A 15 -1.70 -10.20 -2.69
N LEU A 16 -1.06 -10.78 -3.70
CA LEU A 16 -0.05 -10.10 -4.50
C LEU A 16 -0.62 -8.84 -5.17
N LYS A 17 -1.87 -8.87 -5.66
CA LYS A 17 -2.54 -7.67 -6.18
C LYS A 17 -2.73 -6.60 -5.11
N MET A 18 -3.10 -6.98 -3.88
CA MET A 18 -3.23 -6.04 -2.77
C MET A 18 -1.88 -5.39 -2.45
N SER A 19 -0.81 -6.19 -2.37
CA SER A 19 0.54 -5.69 -2.13
C SER A 19 1.02 -4.76 -3.24
N VAL A 20 0.77 -5.09 -4.51
CA VAL A 20 1.07 -4.21 -5.64
C VAL A 20 0.32 -2.88 -5.53
N ARG A 21 -0.98 -2.91 -5.18
CA ARG A 21 -1.77 -1.69 -4.95
C ARG A 21 -1.16 -0.83 -3.82
N HIS A 22 -0.77 -1.45 -2.71
CA HIS A 22 -0.12 -0.76 -1.61
C HIS A 22 1.19 -0.09 -2.06
N VAL A 23 2.07 -0.81 -2.77
CA VAL A 23 3.32 -0.27 -3.29
C VAL A 23 3.09 0.92 -4.23
N VAL A 24 2.10 0.84 -5.12
CA VAL A 24 1.74 1.96 -6.00
C VAL A 24 1.34 3.21 -5.19
N MET A 25 0.61 3.05 -4.09
CA MET A 25 0.26 4.18 -3.22
C MET A 25 1.49 4.75 -2.51
N ILE A 26 2.40 3.90 -2.01
CA ILE A 26 3.66 4.36 -1.40
C ILE A 26 4.51 5.17 -2.40
N ILE A 27 4.56 4.75 -3.67
CA ILE A 27 5.24 5.53 -4.72
C ILE A 27 4.60 6.92 -4.87
N LYS A 28 3.27 7.01 -4.92
CA LYS A 28 2.57 8.30 -5.01
C LYS A 28 2.84 9.20 -3.80
N VAL A 29 2.90 8.63 -2.59
CA VAL A 29 3.26 9.36 -1.37
C VAL A 29 4.67 9.94 -1.50
N ALA A 30 5.64 9.14 -1.93
CA ALA A 30 7.02 9.58 -2.13
C ALA A 30 7.16 10.66 -3.20
N GLU A 31 6.45 10.52 -4.33
CA GLU A 31 6.39 11.52 -5.39
C GLU A 31 5.76 12.84 -4.91
N GLY A 32 4.66 12.75 -4.15
CA GLY A 32 4.01 13.91 -3.54
C GLY A 32 4.92 14.64 -2.55
N LEU A 33 5.68 13.90 -1.75
CA LEU A 33 6.65 14.47 -0.81
C LEU A 33 7.77 15.20 -1.56
N LEU A 34 8.28 14.61 -2.64
CA LEU A 34 9.28 15.26 -3.49
C LEU A 34 8.75 16.58 -4.06
N GLU A 35 7.51 16.62 -4.51
CA GLU A 35 6.89 17.84 -5.01
C GLU A 35 6.68 18.88 -3.91
N MET A 36 6.26 18.46 -2.72
CA MET A 36 6.18 19.34 -1.54
C MET A 36 7.53 19.99 -1.24
N ILE A 37 8.62 19.22 -1.22
CA ILE A 37 9.98 19.72 -1.00
C ILE A 37 10.38 20.72 -2.09
N ARG A 38 10.06 20.45 -3.36
CA ARG A 38 10.33 21.38 -4.47
C ARG A 38 9.58 22.70 -4.30
N CYS A 39 8.32 22.65 -3.89
CA CYS A 39 7.54 23.87 -3.66
C CYS A 39 8.03 24.66 -2.45
N MET A 40 8.46 23.99 -1.38
CA MET A 40 9.14 24.65 -0.25
C MET A 40 10.45 25.32 -0.69
N LYS A 41 11.28 24.66 -1.50
CA LYS A 41 12.53 25.24 -2.02
C LYS A 41 12.30 26.51 -2.86
N GLN A 42 11.14 26.65 -3.48
CA GLN A 42 10.76 27.80 -4.30
C GLN A 42 9.96 28.87 -3.53
N ASP A 43 9.82 28.75 -2.21
CA ASP A 43 8.98 29.61 -1.35
C ASP A 43 7.50 29.68 -1.81
N LYS A 44 7.03 28.65 -2.52
CA LYS A 44 5.64 28.55 -3.00
C LYS A 44 4.77 27.89 -1.94
N ARG A 45 4.40 28.65 -0.92
CA ARG A 45 3.60 28.18 0.23
C ARG A 45 2.31 27.46 -0.19
N ASP A 46 1.51 28.07 -1.07
CA ASP A 46 0.22 27.48 -1.49
C ASP A 46 0.41 26.16 -2.23
N CYS A 47 1.49 26.04 -3.02
CA CYS A 47 1.83 24.77 -3.65
C CYS A 47 2.23 23.73 -2.60
N ALA A 48 3.07 24.09 -1.63
CA ALA A 48 3.51 23.18 -0.58
C ALA A 48 2.33 22.67 0.26
N VAL A 49 1.35 23.53 0.57
CA VAL A 49 0.13 23.13 1.28
C VAL A 49 -0.70 22.13 0.47
N LYS A 50 -0.92 22.39 -0.83
CA LYS A 50 -1.65 21.44 -1.70
C LYS A 50 -0.92 20.11 -1.86
N ALA A 51 0.41 20.15 -1.99
CA ALA A 51 1.23 18.95 -2.07
C ALA A 51 1.17 18.16 -0.76
N TYR A 52 1.20 18.83 0.40
CA TYR A 52 1.00 18.21 1.71
C TYR A 52 -0.36 17.52 1.83
N GLU A 53 -1.46 18.20 1.47
CA GLU A 53 -2.80 17.61 1.51
C GLU A 53 -2.91 16.36 0.64
N LYS A 54 -2.30 16.39 -0.55
CA LYS A 54 -2.21 15.23 -1.43
C LYS A 54 -1.44 14.07 -0.78
N VAL A 55 -0.24 14.34 -0.26
CA VAL A 55 0.60 13.34 0.44
C VAL A 55 -0.16 12.71 1.60
N PHE A 56 -0.84 13.52 2.41
CA PHE A 56 -1.61 13.07 3.55
C PHE A 56 -2.77 12.14 3.14
N ASN A 57 -3.48 12.48 2.07
CA ASN A 57 -4.56 11.63 1.57
C ASN A 57 -4.04 10.34 0.94
N ASP A 58 -2.95 10.42 0.15
CA ASP A 58 -2.31 9.25 -0.46
C ASP A 58 -1.77 8.29 0.62
N GLU A 59 -1.24 8.81 1.73
CA GLU A 59 -0.73 8.01 2.87
C GLU A 59 -1.88 7.33 3.63
N ARG A 60 -2.99 8.04 3.85
CA ARG A 60 -4.18 7.46 4.48
C ARG A 60 -4.73 6.30 3.66
N GLU A 61 -4.82 6.44 2.34
CA GLU A 61 -5.25 5.36 1.45
C GLU A 61 -4.25 4.18 1.47
N ALA A 62 -2.95 4.45 1.55
CA ALA A 62 -1.95 3.40 1.73
C ALA A 62 -2.15 2.64 3.05
N ASP A 63 -2.39 3.34 4.17
CA ASP A 63 -2.64 2.71 5.46
C ASP A 63 -3.94 1.88 5.47
N ASP A 64 -4.99 2.34 4.79
CA ASP A 64 -6.23 1.59 4.63
C ASP A 64 -6.00 0.26 3.88
N ILE A 65 -5.23 0.29 2.79
CA ILE A 65 -4.85 -0.94 2.06
C ILE A 65 -4.00 -1.86 2.94
N LYS A 66 -3.05 -1.31 3.71
CA LYS A 66 -2.24 -2.08 4.66
C LYS A 66 -3.10 -2.79 5.70
N ARG A 67 -4.12 -2.11 6.24
CA ARG A 67 -5.08 -2.71 7.19
C ARG A 67 -5.91 -3.82 6.54
N GLU A 68 -6.31 -3.65 5.28
CA GLU A 68 -7.00 -4.67 4.50
C GLU A 68 -6.12 -5.92 4.36
N ILE A 69 -4.85 -5.75 3.96
CA ILE A 69 -3.85 -6.82 3.84
C ILE A 69 -3.68 -7.59 5.15
N ILE A 70 -3.48 -6.88 6.28
CA ILE A 70 -3.32 -7.49 7.60
C ILE A 70 -4.60 -8.26 8.00
N THR A 71 -5.77 -7.69 7.71
CA THR A 71 -7.05 -8.33 8.01
C THR A 71 -7.20 -9.63 7.22
N GLU A 72 -6.88 -9.64 5.93
CA GLU A 72 -6.93 -10.87 5.12
C GLU A 72 -5.90 -11.92 5.58
N LEU A 73 -4.68 -11.51 5.95
CA LEU A 73 -3.68 -12.41 6.54
C LEU A 73 -4.17 -13.03 7.84
N SER A 74 -4.90 -12.27 8.67
CA SER A 74 -5.39 -12.74 9.96
C SER A 74 -6.44 -13.85 9.86
N LYS A 75 -7.19 -13.93 8.75
CA LYS A 75 -8.32 -14.87 8.54
C LYS A 75 -7.94 -16.35 8.41
N GLY A 76 -6.66 -16.72 8.58
CA GLY A 76 -6.32 -18.13 8.79
C GLY A 76 -5.94 -18.91 7.53
N ILE A 77 -6.11 -18.34 6.33
CA ILE A 77 -6.07 -19.10 5.07
C ILE A 77 -4.63 -19.24 4.51
N ILE A 78 -3.72 -18.36 4.92
CA ILE A 78 -2.30 -18.41 4.55
C ILE A 78 -1.52 -19.12 5.68
N HIS A 79 -0.56 -19.99 5.33
CA HIS A 79 0.24 -20.72 6.31
C HIS A 79 1.01 -19.72 7.20
N PRO A 80 1.10 -19.92 8.53
CA PRO A 80 1.70 -18.94 9.45
C PRO A 80 3.12 -18.50 9.07
N ILE A 81 3.94 -19.41 8.54
CA ILE A 81 5.31 -19.13 8.06
C ILE A 81 5.29 -18.11 6.90
N ASP A 82 4.38 -18.27 5.95
CA ASP A 82 4.25 -17.35 4.82
C ASP A 82 3.70 -15.98 5.28
N ARG A 83 3.10 -15.85 6.47
CA ARG A 83 2.64 -14.56 6.99
C ARG A 83 3.77 -13.69 7.49
N GLU A 84 4.83 -14.28 8.05
CA GLU A 84 5.99 -13.52 8.54
C GLU A 84 6.81 -12.92 7.40
N GLU A 85 6.87 -13.57 6.23
CA GLU A 85 7.53 -13.00 5.04
C GLU A 85 6.72 -11.87 4.36
N LEU A 86 5.43 -11.73 4.70
CA LEU A 86 4.50 -10.79 4.06
C LEU A 86 4.25 -9.51 4.89
N ILE A 87 4.77 -9.43 6.12
CA ILE A 87 4.72 -8.26 7.03
C ILE A 87 6.05 -7.51 6.95
#